data_AF-A0A836T8N3-F1
#
_entry.id   AF-A0A836T8N3-F1
#
_cell.length_a   1.000
_cell.length_b   1.000
_cell.length_c   1.000
_cell.angle_alpha   90.00
_cell.angle_beta   90.00
_cell.angle_gamma   90.00
#
_symmetry.space_group_name_H-M   'P 1'
#
loop_
_entity.id
_entity.type
_entity.pdbx_description
1 polymer ?
#
loop_
_entity_poly.entity_id
_entity_poly.type
_entity_poly.pdbx_seq_one_letter_code
_entity_poly.pdbx_strand_id
1 'polypeptide(L)' 'MIQHLDQITRDFVCNWIGTYSGGDMDTCMACYADDIVFEDPIFGERVEGKPALRKAFNAFIFSGVTKLKYLDWQGGPEGG' A
#
# COMPACT_ATOMS: atom_id res chain seq x y z
N MET A 1 23.99 -4.16 10.06
CA MET A 1 23.26 -4.15 8.77
C MET A 1 21.79 -4.49 8.89
N ILE A 2 21.37 -5.40 9.77
CA ILE A 2 19.95 -5.79 9.91
C ILE A 2 19.08 -4.62 10.41
N GLN A 3 19.50 -3.89 11.45
CA GLN A 3 18.73 -2.76 12.00
C GLN A 3 18.45 -1.59 11.03
N HIS A 4 19.25 -1.43 9.98
CA HIS A 4 19.07 -0.34 9.02
C HIS A 4 18.01 -0.66 7.96
N LEU A 5 17.81 -1.94 7.63
CA LEU A 5 16.76 -2.37 6.71
C LEU A 5 15.37 -2.18 7.34
N ASP A 6 15.26 -2.43 8.65
CA ASP A 6 14.02 -2.26 9.40
C ASP A 6 13.57 -0.79 9.44
N GLN A 7 14.52 0.13 9.66
CA GLN A 7 14.22 1.57 9.71
C GLN A 7 13.81 2.12 8.34
N ILE A 8 14.51 1.75 7.26
CA ILE A 8 14.17 2.18 5.90
C ILE A 8 12.79 1.66 5.50
N THR A 9 12.49 0.40 5.81
CA THR A 9 11.20 -0.23 5.50
C THR A 9 10.08 0.48 6.25
N ARG A 10 10.27 0.74 7.55
CA ARG A 10 9.32 1.49 8.36
C ARG A 10 9.07 2.89 7.81
N ASP A 11 10.13 3.62 7.47
CA ASP A 11 10.01 4.99 6.96
C ASP A 11 9.27 5.02 5.63
N PHE A 12 9.58 4.09 4.73
CA PHE A 12 8.86 3.92 3.47
C PHE A 12 7.37 3.65 3.69
N VAL A 13 7.02 2.65 4.51
CA VAL A 13 5.61 2.27 4.73
C VAL A 13 4.85 3.38 5.44
N CYS A 14 5.45 4.03 6.44
CA CYS A 14 4.82 5.18 7.11
C CYS A 14 4.55 6.33 6.13
N ASN A 15 5.51 6.64 5.25
CA ASN A 15 5.32 7.67 4.23
C ASN A 15 4.22 7.29 3.24
N TRP A 16 4.22 6.04 2.76
CA TRP A 16 3.17 5.52 1.88
C TRP A 16 1.78 5.63 2.53
N ILE A 17 1.62 5.16 3.78
CA ILE A 17 0.37 5.26 4.54
C ILE A 17 -0.07 6.71 4.69
N GLY A 18 0.86 7.62 4.98
CA GLY A 18 0.59 9.05 5.12
C GLY A 18 0.05 9.67 3.83
N THR A 19 0.69 9.39 2.69
CA THR A 19 0.24 9.89 1.38
C THR A 19 -1.12 9.31 0.98
N TYR A 20 -1.31 8.00 1.12
CA TYR A 20 -2.57 7.31 0.83
C TYR A 20 -3.71 7.84 1.71
N SER A 21 -3.50 7.86 3.03
CA SER A 21 -4.54 8.27 4.00
C SER A 21 -4.83 9.77 3.95
N GLY A 22 -3.86 10.59 3.53
CA GLY A 22 -4.01 12.03 3.32
C GLY A 22 -4.68 12.40 2.00
N GLY A 23 -4.91 11.44 1.10
CA GLY A 23 -5.47 11.68 -0.24
C GLY A 23 -4.46 12.26 -1.25
N ASP A 24 -3.17 12.31 -0.91
CA ASP A 24 -2.12 12.70 -1.86
C ASP A 24 -1.77 11.52 -2.78
N MET A 25 -2.67 11.29 -3.73
CA MET A 25 -2.56 10.17 -4.66
C MET A 25 -1.41 10.34 -5.66
N ASP A 26 -0.95 11.56 -5.93
CA ASP A 26 0.17 11.79 -6.84
C ASP A 26 1.47 11.28 -6.23
N THR A 27 1.75 11.64 -4.97
CA THR A 27 2.92 11.14 -4.26
C THR A 27 2.80 9.63 -3.99
N CYS A 28 1.61 9.14 -3.62
CA CYS A 28 1.39 7.70 -3.40
C CYS A 28 1.69 6.86 -4.66
N MET A 29 1.21 7.31 -5.82
CA MET A 29 1.40 6.59 -7.09
C MET A 29 2.83 6.64 -7.63
N ALA A 30 3.66 7.57 -7.15
CA ALA A 30 5.08 7.63 -7.48
C ALA A 30 5.88 6.43 -6.92
N CYS A 31 5.35 5.73 -5.91
CA CYS A 31 5.97 4.53 -5.34
C CYS A 31 5.85 3.28 -6.24
N TYR A 32 5.06 3.32 -7.31
CA TYR A 32 4.79 2.17 -8.16
C TYR A 32 5.52 2.28 -9.51
N ALA A 33 5.75 1.14 -10.16
CA ALA A 33 6.16 1.07 -11.55
C ALA A 33 4.94 1.18 -12.48
N ASP A 34 5.15 1.54 -13.75
CA ASP A 34 4.05 1.75 -14.71
C ASP A 34 3.28 0.46 -15.02
N ASP A 35 3.97 -0.67 -14.93
CA ASP A 35 3.50 -2.05 -15.17
C ASP A 35 3.06 -2.77 -13.88
N ILE A 36 2.78 -2.02 -12.80
CA ILE A 36 2.33 -2.59 -11.53
C ILE A 36 1.15 -3.55 -11.71
N VAL A 37 1.22 -4.70 -11.05
CA VAL A 37 0.10 -5.61 -10.86
C VAL A 37 -0.24 -5.60 -9.38
N PHE A 38 -1.48 -5.26 -9.07
CA PHE A 38 -2.00 -5.29 -7.71
C PHE A 38 -3.15 -6.30 -7.64
N GLU A 39 -3.08 -7.18 -6.65
CA GLU A 39 -4.10 -8.17 -6.33
C GLU A 39 -4.66 -7.83 -4.95
N ASP A 40 -5.95 -7.58 -4.88
CA ASP A 40 -6.66 -7.35 -3.64
C ASP A 40 -6.94 -8.71 -2.96
N PRO A 41 -6.29 -9.02 -1.83
CA PRO A 41 -6.51 -10.31 -1.17
C PRO A 41 -7.88 -10.41 -0.49
N ILE A 42 -8.58 -9.29 -0.29
CA ILE A 42 -9.87 -9.22 0.42
C ILE A 42 -11.02 -9.39 -0.57
N PHE A 43 -10.95 -8.70 -1.71
CA PHE A 43 -12.04 -8.66 -2.70
C PHE A 43 -11.75 -9.47 -3.96
N GLY A 44 -10.52 -9.99 -4.13
CA GLY A 44 -10.10 -10.78 -5.29
C GLY A 44 -9.97 -9.97 -6.58
N GLU A 45 -10.00 -8.64 -6.50
CA GLU A 45 -9.79 -7.78 -7.66
C GLU A 45 -8.33 -7.79 -8.08
N ARG A 46 -8.09 -7.89 -9.39
CA ARG A 46 -6.77 -7.71 -9.98
C ARG A 46 -6.79 -6.47 -10.88
N VAL A 47 -5.87 -5.55 -10.61
CA VAL A 47 -5.68 -4.32 -11.39
C VAL A 47 -4.26 -4.25 -11.91
N GLU A 48 -4.14 -3.86 -13.17
CA GLU A 48 -2.87 -3.78 -13.88
C GLU A 48 -2.65 -2.36 -14.41
N GLY A 49 -1.45 -1.85 -14.17
CA GLY A 49 -1.02 -0.51 -14.55
C GLY A 49 -1.42 0.60 -13.57
N LYS A 50 -0.59 1.64 -13.51
CA LYS A 50 -0.80 2.79 -12.63
C LYS A 50 -2.17 3.46 -12.76
N PRO A 51 -2.74 3.70 -13.96
CA PRO A 51 -4.03 4.36 -14.08
C PRO A 51 -5.16 3.55 -13.43
N ALA A 52 -5.14 2.22 -13.59
CA ALA A 52 -6.14 1.34 -12.99
C ALA A 52 -6.00 1.30 -11.47
N LEU A 53 -4.78 1.17 -10.96
CA LEU A 53 -4.50 1.18 -9.53
C LEU A 53 -4.93 2.49 -8.86
N ARG A 54 -4.62 3.64 -9.47
CA ARG A 54 -5.07 4.95 -8.97
C ARG A 54 -6.58 5.03 -8.86
N LYS A 55 -7.30 4.53 -9.87
CA LYS A 55 -8.77 4.51 -9.87
C LYS A 55 -9.31 3.66 -8.72
N ALA A 56 -8.74 2.47 -8.51
CA ALA A 56 -9.11 1.57 -7.41
C ALA A 56 -8.86 2.23 -6.05
N PHE A 57 -7.66 2.77 -5.82
CA PHE A 57 -7.29 3.42 -4.57
C PHE A 57 -8.17 4.63 -4.22
N ASN A 58 -8.50 5.46 -5.20
CA ASN A 58 -9.47 6.53 -4.99
C ASN A 58 -10.83 5.98 -4.55
N ALA A 59 -11.34 4.92 -5.19
CA ALA A 59 -12.61 4.30 -4.78
C ALA A 59 -12.55 3.75 -3.34
N PHE A 60 -11.43 3.13 -2.96
CA PHE A 60 -11.23 2.61 -1.60
C PHE A 60 -11.16 3.72 -0.54
N ILE A 61 -10.40 4.79 -0.77
CA ILE A 61 -10.31 5.92 0.18
C ILE A 61 -11.69 6.52 0.48
N PHE A 62 -12.51 6.72 -0.56
CA PHE A 62 -13.85 7.31 -0.40
C PHE A 62 -14.88 6.36 0.20
N SER A 63 -14.63 5.05 0.21
CA SER A 63 -15.55 4.07 0.81
C SER A 63 -15.60 4.13 2.34
N GLY A 64 -14.70 4.89 2.99
CA GLY A 64 -14.59 4.97 4.45
C GLY A 64 -13.99 3.70 5.07
N VAL A 65 -13.60 2.74 4.24
CA VAL A 65 -12.82 1.57 4.63
C VAL A 65 -11.41 2.05 4.97
N THR A 66 -11.08 1.95 6.26
CA THR A 66 -9.73 1.87 6.85
C THR A 66 -8.99 3.15 7.22
N LYS A 67 -8.77 3.30 8.53
CA LYS A 67 -7.52 3.85 9.05
C LYS A 67 -6.44 2.78 8.89
N LEU A 68 -5.49 3.00 7.99
CA LEU A 68 -4.30 2.15 7.89
C LEU A 68 -3.33 2.49 9.02
N LYS A 69 -2.65 1.47 9.54
CA LYS A 69 -1.56 1.62 10.51
C LYS A 69 -0.43 0.67 10.16
N TYR A 70 0.79 1.12 10.38
CA TYR A 70 1.96 0.26 10.26
C TYR A 70 1.93 -0.84 11.33
N LEU A 71 2.17 -2.08 10.93
CA LEU A 71 2.38 -3.23 11.80
C LEU A 71 3.59 -4.00 11.27
N ASP A 72 4.48 -4.38 12.19
CA ASP A 72 5.60 -5.25 11.88
C ASP A 72 5.17 -6.71 12.00
N TRP A 73 5.38 -7.50 10.95
CA TRP A 73 5.03 -8.92 10.95
C TRP A 73 6.18 -9.74 11.52
N GLN A 74 5.99 -10.28 12.72
CA GLN A 74 7.05 -11.03 13.43
C GLN A 74 7.03 -12.54 13.18
N GLY A 75 6.32 -13.00 12.13
CA GLY A 75 6.16 -14.42 11.83
C GLY A 75 4.98 -15.05 12.59
N GLY A 76 3.90 -15.34 11.85
CA GLY A 76 2.88 -16.31 12.21
C GLY A 76 2.99 -17.54 11.31
N PRO A 77 2.33 -18.67 11.62
CA PRO A 77 2.33 -19.84 10.75
C PRO A 77 1.88 -19.41 9.34
N GLU A 78 2.65 -19.76 8.33
CA GLU A 78 2.42 -19.36 6.94
C GLU A 78 1.02 -19.76 6.49
N GLY A 79 0.23 -18.80 5.99
CA GLY A 79 -1.07 -19.04 5.34
C GLY A 79 -2.29 -18.70 6.20
N GLY A 80 -2.95 -17.60 5.84
CA GLY A 80 -4.33 -17.29 6.21
C GLY A 80 -5.09 -16.89 4.95
#